data_AF-A0A2T2UCL4-F1
#
_entry.id   AF-A0A2T2UCL4-F1
#
_cell.length_a   1.000
_cell.length_b   1.000
_cell.length_c   1.000
_cell.angle_alpha   90.00
_cell.angle_beta   90.00
_cell.angle_gamma   90.00
#
_symmetry.space_group_name_H-M   'P 1'
#
loop_
_entity.id
_entity.type
_entity.pdbx_description
1 polymer ?
#
loop_
_entity_poly.entity_id
_entity_poly.type
_entity_poly.pdbx_seq_one_letter_code
_entity_poly.pdbx_strand_id
1 'polypeptide(L)' 'MTAKGAVACGHPVTRDAAAAMLEADGNAFDAAAAGLWAACVAEPVLASPGGGGFLMAQPNEGP' A
#
# COMPACT_ATOMS: atom_id res chain seq x y z
N MET A 1 -8.37 -21.11 1.04
CA MET A 1 -8.47 -19.69 1.47
C MET A 1 -8.68 -18.85 0.22
N THR A 2 -9.70 -18.01 0.20
CA THR A 2 -9.90 -17.03 -0.88
C THR A 2 -8.91 -15.88 -0.67
N ALA A 3 -8.25 -15.41 -1.72
CA ALA A 3 -7.35 -14.27 -1.62
C ALA A 3 -8.15 -13.01 -1.22
N LYS A 4 -7.69 -12.28 -0.17
CA LYS A 4 -8.34 -11.05 0.34
C LYS A 4 -8.11 -9.83 -0.56
N GLY A 5 -7.09 -9.87 -1.41
CA GLY A 5 -6.72 -8.82 -2.35
C GLY A 5 -5.39 -9.12 -3.03
N ALA A 6 -4.87 -8.16 -3.79
CA ALA A 6 -3.57 -8.26 -4.45
C ALA A 6 -2.80 -6.93 -4.32
N VAL A 7 -1.47 -7.01 -4.30
CA VAL A 7 -0.56 -5.85 -4.20
C VAL A 7 0.45 -5.91 -5.34
N ALA A 8 0.66 -4.77 -6.01
CA ALA A 8 1.70 -4.58 -7.00
C ALA A 8 2.49 -3.30 -6.71
N CYS A 9 3.82 -3.38 -6.67
CA CYS A 9 4.70 -2.25 -6.34
C CYS A 9 6.14 -2.51 -6.82
N GLY A 10 7.02 -1.50 -6.69
CA GLY A 10 8.39 -1.53 -7.18
C GLY A 10 9.37 -2.37 -6.36
N HIS A 11 9.10 -2.60 -5.07
CA HIS A 11 10.00 -3.32 -4.17
C HIS A 11 9.32 -4.39 -3.31
N PRO A 12 9.98 -5.54 -3.02
CA PRO A 12 9.39 -6.60 -2.18
C PRO A 12 9.00 -6.17 -0.77
N VAL A 13 9.80 -5.34 -0.10
CA VAL A 13 9.46 -4.83 1.25
C VAL A 13 8.19 -3.97 1.23
N THR A 14 8.02 -3.14 0.20
CA THR A 14 6.79 -2.37 -0.04
C THR A 14 5.58 -3.30 -0.22
N ARG A 15 5.75 -4.38 -1.00
CA ARG A 15 4.72 -5.39 -1.23
C ARG A 15 4.32 -6.05 0.08
N ASP A 16 5.31 -6.51 0.84
CA ASP A 16 5.09 -7.30 2.06
C ASP A 16 4.42 -6.48 3.16
N ALA A 17 4.78 -5.20 3.31
CA ALA A 17 4.11 -4.31 4.24
C ALA A 17 2.62 -4.09 3.89
N ALA A 18 2.32 -3.86 2.62
CA ALA A 18 0.94 -3.70 2.16
C ALA A 18 0.14 -5.02 2.24
N ALA A 19 0.74 -6.15 1.87
CA ALA A 19 0.12 -7.47 1.94
C ALA A 19 -0.21 -7.87 3.38
N ALA A 20 0.68 -7.57 4.34
CA ALA A 20 0.45 -7.82 5.76
C ALA A 20 -0.81 -7.12 6.28
N MET A 21 -1.14 -5.92 5.77
CA MET A 21 -2.37 -5.22 6.16
C MET A 21 -3.62 -5.92 5.63
N LEU A 22 -3.60 -6.43 4.39
CA LEU A 22 -4.71 -7.23 3.85
C LEU A 22 -4.89 -8.54 4.64
N GLU A 23 -3.79 -9.20 4.99
CA GLU A 23 -3.81 -10.42 5.79
C GLU A 23 -4.41 -10.19 7.18
N ALA A 24 -4.09 -9.05 7.79
CA ALA A 24 -4.59 -8.58 9.08
C ALA A 24 -6.04 -8.05 9.05
N ASP A 25 -6.83 -8.37 8.01
CA ASP A 25 -8.21 -7.88 7.81
C ASP A 25 -8.35 -6.36 7.67
N GLY A 26 -7.25 -5.68 7.35
CA GLY A 26 -7.26 -4.29 6.89
C GLY A 26 -7.81 -4.16 5.47
N ASN A 27 -8.21 -2.95 5.10
CA ASN A 27 -8.75 -2.65 3.78
C ASN A 27 -7.65 -2.20 2.79
N ALA A 28 -8.05 -1.89 1.56
CA ALA A 28 -7.12 -1.43 0.52
C ALA A 28 -6.40 -0.10 0.85
N PHE A 29 -7.02 0.77 1.65
CA PHE A 29 -6.42 2.03 2.11
C PHE A 29 -5.36 1.78 3.18
N ASP A 30 -5.61 0.85 4.11
CA ASP A 30 -4.61 0.44 5.12
C ASP A 30 -3.38 -0.16 4.44
N ALA A 31 -3.60 -1.03 3.44
CA ALA A 31 -2.54 -1.60 2.62
C ALA A 31 -1.76 -0.54 1.84
N ALA A 32 -2.44 0.43 1.21
CA ALA A 32 -1.79 1.53 0.50
C ALA A 32 -0.96 2.43 1.44
N ALA A 33 -1.46 2.71 2.64
CA ALA A 33 -0.74 3.50 3.64
C ALA A 33 0.51 2.77 4.14
N ALA A 34 0.43 1.46 4.44
CA ALA A 34 1.58 0.67 4.82
C ALA A 34 2.62 0.58 3.70
N GLY A 35 2.18 0.38 2.46
CA GLY A 35 3.04 0.41 1.27
C GLY A 35 3.76 1.75 1.11
N LEU A 36 3.05 2.87 1.23
CA LEU A 36 3.64 4.22 1.14
C LEU A 36 4.79 4.42 2.13
N TRP A 37 4.57 4.08 3.41
CA TRP A 37 5.59 4.26 4.43
C TRP A 37 6.78 3.30 4.26
N ALA A 38 6.53 2.07 3.84
CA ALA A 38 7.60 1.13 3.51
C ALA A 38 8.42 1.59 2.29
N ALA A 39 7.78 2.14 1.26
CA ALA A 39 8.44 2.67 0.07
C ALA A 39 9.37 3.84 0.39
N CYS A 40 9.02 4.71 1.34
CA CYS A 40 9.91 5.78 1.81
C CYS A 40 11.26 5.28 2.36
N VAL A 41 11.33 4.02 2.80
CA VAL A 41 12.56 3.40 3.32
C VAL A 41 13.21 2.49 2.29
N ALA A 42 12.41 1.68 1.59
CA ALA A 42 12.89 0.69 0.63
C ALA A 42 13.23 1.28 -0.75
N GLU A 43 12.60 2.40 -1.11
CA GLU A 43 12.68 3.07 -2.41
C GLU A 43 12.97 4.57 -2.25
N PRO A 44 13.99 5.00 -1.48
CA PRO A 44 14.17 6.40 -1.04
C PRO A 44 14.51 7.38 -2.17
N VAL A 45 14.89 6.87 -3.36
CA VAL A 45 15.09 7.67 -4.57
C VAL A 45 13.75 8.04 -5.23
N LEU A 46 12.70 7.25 -4.99
CA LEU A 46 11.38 7.37 -5.62
C LEU A 46 10.32 7.91 -4.65
N ALA A 47 10.45 7.66 -3.36
CA ALA A 47 9.48 8.04 -2.32
C ALA A 47 10.17 8.70 -1.11
N SER A 48 9.51 9.70 -0.51
CA SER A 48 10.02 10.42 0.66
C SER A 48 8.88 10.96 1.53
N PRO A 49 9.00 10.95 2.88
CA PRO A 49 8.05 11.59 3.78
C PRO A 49 7.90 13.10 3.56
N GLY A 50 8.96 13.76 3.05
CA GLY A 50 8.96 15.20 2.75
C GLY A 50 8.46 15.53 1.34
N GLY A 51 8.02 14.53 0.57
CA GLY A 51 7.51 14.70 -0.79
C GLY A 51 6.00 14.85 -0.85
N GLY A 52 5.40 14.31 -1.91
CA GLY A 52 3.96 14.26 -2.13
C GLY A 52 3.59 13.17 -3.14
N GLY A 53 2.30 13.00 -3.40
CA GLY A 53 1.81 11.99 -4.34
C GLY A 53 0.33 12.14 -4.65
N PHE A 54 -0.20 11.19 -5.42
CA PHE A 54 -1.60 11.13 -5.81
C PHE A 54 -2.17 9.75 -5.48
N LEU A 55 -3.44 9.70 -5.07
CA LEU A 55 -4.17 8.47 -4.83
C LEU A 55 -5.46 8.48 -5.67
N MET A 56 -5.63 7.45 -6.50
CA MET A 56 -6.91 7.13 -7.11
C MET A 56 -7.50 5.94 -6.36
N ALA A 57 -8.68 6.11 -5.77
CA ALA A 57 -9.30 5.09 -4.95
C ALA A 57 -10.82 5.06 -5.17
N GLN A 58 -11.39 3.86 -5.04
CA GLN A 58 -12.84 3.61 -5.04
C GLN A 58 -13.24 3.06 -3.67
N PRO A 59 -13.94 3.84 -2.83
CA PRO A 59 -14.54 3.34 -1.60
C PRO A 59 -15.65 2.32 -1.89
N ASN A 60 -15.90 1.41 -0.96
CA ASN A 60 -16.95 0.38 -1.11
C ASN A 60 -18.37 0.97 -1.28
N GLU A 61 -18.61 2.16 -0.71
CA GLU A 61 -19.92 2.84 -0.71
C GLU A 61 -19.85 4.24 -1.33
N GLY A 62 -18.95 4.45 -2.31
CA GLY A 62 -18.98 5.68 -3.11
C GLY A 62 -20.15 5.67 -4.13
N PRO A 63 -20.47 6.79 -4.81
CA PRO A 63 -21.19 6.66 -6.08
C PRO A 63 -20.49 5.68 -7.03
#